data_AF-A0A444R6X9-F1
#
_entry.id   AF-A0A444R6X9-F1
#
_cell.length_a   1.000
_cell.length_b   1.000
_cell.length_c   1.000
_cell.angle_alpha   90.00
_cell.angle_beta   90.00
_cell.angle_gamma   90.00
#
_symmetry.space_group_name_H-M   'P 1'
#
loop_
_entity.id
_entity.type
_entity.pdbx_description
1 polymer ?
#
loop_
_entity_poly.entity_id
_entity_poly.type
_entity_poly.pdbx_seq_one_letter_code
_entity_poly.pdbx_strand_id
1 'polypeptide(L)' 'GFMMFMLRKIPKRTDSVKFAGYKFEVVDIDNYRIDQLLVTRIDSKATALSPKLPDAKDKEESVA' A
#
# COMPACT_ATOMS: atom_id res chain seq x y z
N GLY A 1 7.24 -2.67 7.59
CA GLY A 1 8.27 -1.66 7.92
C GLY A 1 7.72 -0.24 7.88
N PHE A 2 7.41 0.28 6.69
CA PHE A 2 6.96 1.66 6.46
C PHE A 2 5.91 2.19 7.44
N MET A 3 4.79 1.49 7.61
CA MET A 3 3.71 1.93 8.50
C MET A 3 4.11 1.99 9.98
N MET A 4 4.89 1.02 10.46
CA MET A 4 5.39 1.03 11.84
C MET A 4 6.36 2.20 12.07
N PHE A 5 7.21 2.51 11.08
CA PHE A 5 8.11 3.67 11.13
C PHE A 5 7.34 4.99 11.15
N MET A 6 6.33 5.14 10.29
CA MET A 6 5.53 6.36 10.20
C MET A 6 4.67 6.60 11.45
N LEU A 7 4.15 5.53 12.07
CA LEU A 7 3.31 5.63 13.27
C LEU A 7 4.12 5.97 14.53
N ARG A 8 5.41 5.61 14.61
CA ARG A 8 6.29 5.77 15.79
C ARG A 8 5.72 5.17 17.10
N LYS A 9 4.76 4.25 16.98
CA LYS A 9 4.07 3.56 18.07
C LYS A 9 3.73 2.13 17.64
N ILE A 10 3.38 1.28 18.61
CA ILE A 10 2.86 -0.06 18.31
C ILE A 10 1.56 0.11 17.50
N PRO A 11 1.47 -0.43 16.28
CA PRO A 11 0.30 -0.27 15.44
C PRO A 11 -0.92 -0.90 16.08
N LYS A 12 -2.06 -0.21 16.03
CA LYS A 12 -3.36 -0.73 16.44
C LYS A 12 -4.29 -0.78 15.23
N ARG A 13 -5.31 -1.64 15.32
CA ARG A 13 -6.43 -1.62 14.38
C ARG A 13 -6.99 -0.20 14.29
N THR A 14 -7.39 0.22 13.09
CA THR A 14 -7.87 1.57 12.74
C THR A 14 -6.84 2.70 12.80
N ASP A 15 -5.57 2.44 13.10
CA ASP A 15 -4.53 3.47 12.94
C ASP A 15 -4.38 3.83 11.46
N SER A 16 -4.10 5.10 11.16
CA SER A 16 -3.90 5.53 9.77
C SER A 16 -2.75 6.50 9.57
N VAL A 17 -2.14 6.45 8.39
CA VAL A 17 -1.06 7.32 7.93
C VAL A 17 -1.45 7.93 6.60
N LYS A 18 -1.23 9.22 6.43
CA LYS A 18 -1.39 9.91 5.15
C LYS A 18 -0.02 10.13 4.53
N PHE A 19 0.19 9.64 3.32
CA PHE A 19 1.45 9.78 2.61
C PHE A 19 1.23 9.82 1.09
N ALA A 20 1.92 10.72 0.39
CA ALA A 20 1.88 10.85 -1.07
C ALA A 20 0.46 10.92 -1.68
N GLY A 21 -0.49 11.55 -0.99
CA GLY A 21 -1.88 11.67 -1.46
C GLY A 21 -2.78 10.47 -1.15
N TYR A 22 -2.27 9.45 -0.45
CA TYR A 22 -3.03 8.29 -0.01
C TYR A 22 -3.15 8.23 1.50
N LYS A 23 -4.26 7.68 1.99
CA LYS A 23 -4.50 7.30 3.38
C LYS A 23 -4.34 5.78 3.46
N PHE A 24 -3.44 5.33 4.31
CA PHE A 24 -3.23 3.94 4.65
C PHE A 24 -3.84 3.70 6.01
N GLU A 25 -4.78 2.78 6.13
CA GLU A 25 -5.50 2.47 7.36
C GLU A 25 -5.34 0.99 7.71
N VAL A 26 -5.02 0.71 8.96
CA VAL A 26 -4.80 -0.67 9.42
C VAL A 26 -6.13 -1.36 9.65
N VAL A 27 -6.42 -2.36 8.81
CA VAL A 27 -7.64 -3.17 8.90
C VAL A 27 -7.41 -4.38 9.79
N ASP A 28 -6.24 -5.01 9.70
CA ASP A 28 -5.94 -6.20 10.47
C ASP A 28 -4.47 -6.29 10.91
N ILE A 29 -4.28 -6.90 12.09
CA ILE A 29 -2.98 -7.08 12.72
C ILE A 29 -2.91 -8.48 13.29
N ASP A 30 -1.90 -9.24 12.85
CA ASP A 30 -1.60 -10.58 13.32
C ASP A 30 -0.18 -10.66 13.87
N ASN A 31 -0.02 -11.29 15.04
CA ASN A 31 1.29 -11.57 15.65
C ASN A 31 2.23 -10.34 15.70
N TYR A 32 1.70 -9.17 16.06
CA TYR A 32 2.40 -7.88 16.12
C TYR A 32 2.86 -7.32 14.75
N ARG A 33 2.36 -7.89 13.65
CA ARG A 33 2.59 -7.42 12.29
C ARG A 33 1.27 -6.95 11.68
N ILE A 34 1.35 -5.87 10.92
CA ILE A 34 0.24 -5.43 10.10
C ILE A 34 0.08 -6.46 8.98
N ASP A 35 -1.10 -7.06 8.89
CA ASP A 35 -1.42 -8.03 7.83
C ASP A 35 -2.11 -7.33 6.67
N GLN A 36 -3.12 -6.51 6.96
CA GLN A 36 -3.94 -5.86 5.95
C GLN A 36 -4.07 -4.35 6.15
N LEU A 37 -3.99 -3.64 5.02
CA LEU A 37 -4.14 -2.19 4.92
C LEU A 37 -5.24 -1.82 3.93
N LEU A 38 -6.11 -0.92 4.33
CA LEU A 38 -7.00 -0.20 3.41
C LEU A 38 -6.28 1.04 2.91
N VAL A 39 -6.14 1.17 1.58
CA VAL A 39 -5.53 2.34 0.95
C VAL A 39 -6.61 3.14 0.24
N THR A 40 -6.79 4.38 0.64
CA THR A 40 -7.76 5.31 0.05
C THR A 40 -7.04 6.51 -0.52
N ARG A 41 -7.43 6.95 -1.71
CA ARG A 41 -6.89 8.18 -2.28
C ARG A 41 -7.56 9.40 -1.64
N ILE A 42 -6.78 10.41 -1.26
CA ILE A 42 -7.25 11.60 -0.54
C ILE A 42 -7.61 12.73 -1.51
N ASP A 43 -6.94 12.81 -2.65
CA ASP A 43 -7.25 13.78 -3.70
C ASP A 43 -8.43 13.31 -4.55
N SER A 44 -9.44 14.17 -4.68
CA SER A 44 -10.69 13.94 -5.44
C SER A 44 -10.50 13.77 -6.95
N LYS A 45 -9.26 13.77 -7.44
CA LYS A 45 -8.97 13.38 -8.81
C LYS A 45 -9.14 11.87 -8.85
N ALA A 46 -10.18 11.36 -9.48
CA ALA A 46 -10.33 9.92 -9.71
C ALA A 46 -9.26 9.48 -10.72
N THR A 47 -8.06 9.10 -10.26
CA THR A 47 -7.20 8.23 -11.07
C THR A 47 -7.71 6.86 -10.74
N ALA A 48 -8.39 6.24 -11.72
CA ALA A 48 -8.72 4.83 -11.67
C ALA A 48 -7.45 4.08 -11.29
N LEU A 49 -7.41 3.53 -10.09
CA LEU A 49 -6.38 2.59 -9.67
C LEU A 49 -6.64 1.34 -10.51
N SER A 50 -6.06 1.28 -11.71
CA SER A 50 -5.80 0.01 -12.35
C SER A 50 -4.62 -0.58 -11.58
N PRO A 51 -4.81 -1.63 -10.77
CA PRO A 51 -3.68 -2.33 -10.20
C PRO A 51 -2.93 -2.93 -11.40
N LYS A 52 -1.86 -2.26 -11.84
CA LYS A 52 -0.87 -2.91 -12.69
C LYS A 52 -0.19 -3.91 -11.77
N LEU A 53 -0.57 -5.18 -11.92
CA LEU A 53 0.21 -6.29 -11.39
C LEU A 53 1.68 -6.02 -11.78
N PRO A 54 2.61 -5.92 -10.82
CA PRO A 54 4.01 -6.13 -11.16
C PRO A 54 4.13 -7.60 -11.60
N ASP A 55 4.98 -7.83 -12.60
CA ASP A 55 5.38 -9.14 -13.12
C ASP A 55 4.54 -9.71 -14.28
N ALA A 56 4.62 -9.03 -15.44
CA ALA A 56 4.51 -9.68 -16.74
C ALA A 56 5.34 -8.95 -17.83
N LYS A 57 6.64 -8.77 -17.59
CA LYS A 57 7.70 -8.61 -18.61
C LYS A 57 8.96 -9.20 -17.97
N ASP A 58 9.61 -10.24 -18.47
CA ASP A 58 10.35 -10.25 -19.74
C ASP A 58 10.46 -11.68 -20.33
N LYS A 59 10.05 -11.87 -21.59
CA LYS A 59 10.73 -12.78 -22.55
C LYS A 59 10.20 -12.58 -23.97
N GLU A 60 10.91 -11.75 -24.72
CA GLU A 60 11.06 -11.65 -26.19
C GLU A 60 11.76 -10.29 -26.37
N GLU A 61 12.92 -10.14 -26.99
CA GLU A 61 13.36 -10.70 -28.26
C GLU A 61 14.86 -10.36 -28.40
N SER A 62 15.69 -11.33 -28.78
CA SER A 62 16.95 -11.04 -29.48
C SER A 62 17.21 -12.19 -30.45
N VAL A 63 16.42 -12.24 -31.52
CA VAL A 63 16.77 -12.91 -32.77
C VAL A 63 16.50 -11.93 -33.90
N ALA A 64 17.55 -11.24 -34.34
CA ALA A 64 17.76 -10.77 -35.70
C ALA A 64 19.21 -10.28 -35.83
#